data_AF-A0A0R1DUK1-F1
#
_entry.id   AF-A0A0R1DUK1-F1
#
_cell.length_a   1.000
_cell.length_b   1.000
_cell.length_c   1.000
_cell.angle_alpha   90.00
_cell.angle_beta   90.00
_cell.angle_gamma   90.00
#
_symmetry.space_group_name_H-M   'P 1'
#
loop_
_entity.id
_entity.type
_entity.pdbx_description
1 polymer ?
#
loop_
_entity_poly.entity_id
_entity_poly.type
_entity_poly.pdbx_seq_one_letter_code
_entity_poly.pdbx_strand_id
1 'polypeptide(L)'
;MILEVEHMPLNRVQACKIRRPLHRMAKKDINEEYRFHLESYYLFTTFRSWKMEWSFSKMRDLLMKYSLGMMVLAGATIIAMNLLHTKAAMDYTMLFGLFLLILLALLLASYKKLWLRGRRLTPMTQPSTFLSRWLIKISNLIEMSVFVRVPLGIVVLFMLYIMSSASVLSCDIARLELQIIDSELHNLKPQMICFMPWPVTYAVIIVLSLMLVIIGIPLIIKLTVGLAIVGCHMITVYAYYGFAFERSETTNVGMTSSLAHSWYLIAFFIMVVVREGNLNYILKASYFMSLCFEKKHKQTKVKTRTIKIIMANILPTHVAEVFKVRRRSDQLYYENFSHVAVMFATIENYEADHSGLRALHEMICYFDELLLNYQTWYKIEKIKVMGWTYLAACGLDVDHYTDLAVSVPISANPEADKVQKSTSVRFAPMDDDDYDTKSRERLPSQATINETDNTVLVMTEFALNLLRIMRDIQSKGIFFEKDSKLTGSLKIGIAHGPVMAGVVGLSKPHYDIWGHTVNMASRMTSTGVLDGIHVTDSTSNILQDFNIRCTFRGMTFVKGVGQVPTYLVDLDENLHFQHISRNNDSHMGSIVSVQWLDEKRAEK
;
A
#
# COMPACT_ATOMS: atom_id res chain seq x y z
N MET A 1 7.33 -8.37 5.83
CA MET A 1 7.85 -7.60 4.66
C MET A 1 9.37 -7.69 4.53
N ILE A 2 10.13 -7.89 5.62
CA ILE A 2 11.60 -8.12 5.58
C ILE A 2 11.96 -9.57 5.19
N LEU A 3 11.13 -10.55 5.54
CA LEU A 3 11.37 -11.99 5.29
C LEU A 3 11.19 -12.46 3.83
N GLU A 4 10.56 -11.68 2.94
CA GLU A 4 10.42 -12.08 1.52
C GLU A 4 11.58 -11.56 0.63
N VAL A 5 12.43 -10.67 1.15
CA VAL A 5 13.61 -10.17 0.44
C VAL A 5 14.76 -11.19 0.48
N GLU A 6 14.78 -12.06 1.50
CA GLU A 6 15.79 -13.12 1.68
C GLU A 6 15.66 -14.30 0.70
N HIS A 7 14.60 -14.34 -0.11
CA HIS A 7 14.39 -15.37 -1.13
C HIS A 7 14.57 -14.86 -2.56
N MET A 8 15.09 -13.65 -2.75
CA MET A 8 15.58 -13.25 -4.07
C MET A 8 16.89 -14.02 -4.37
N PRO A 9 16.96 -14.78 -5.48
CA PRO A 9 18.18 -15.47 -5.86
C PRO A 9 19.21 -14.44 -6.32
N LEU A 10 20.00 -13.92 -5.39
CA LEU A 10 21.20 -13.16 -5.66
C LEU A 10 22.35 -14.14 -5.91
N ASN A 11 22.95 -14.05 -7.10
CA ASN A 11 24.19 -14.71 -7.52
C ASN A 11 24.22 -16.25 -7.47
N ARG A 12 23.67 -16.89 -8.52
CA ARG A 12 24.30 -18.08 -9.08
C ARG A 12 24.75 -17.80 -10.51
N VAL A 13 26.04 -17.53 -10.68
CA VAL A 13 26.71 -17.58 -11.98
C VAL A 13 26.66 -19.04 -12.45
N GLN A 14 25.60 -19.43 -13.16
CA GLN A 14 25.60 -20.69 -13.90
C GLN A 14 26.35 -20.48 -15.21
N ALA A 15 27.61 -20.92 -15.20
CA ALA A 15 28.40 -21.10 -16.41
C ALA A 15 27.63 -21.96 -17.43
N CYS A 16 27.65 -21.49 -18.68
CA CYS A 16 27.18 -22.10 -19.92
C CYS A 16 26.59 -23.53 -19.84
N LYS A 17 25.29 -23.66 -20.12
CA LYS A 17 24.75 -24.85 -20.79
C LYS A 17 24.02 -24.43 -22.05
N ILE A 18 24.76 -24.48 -23.16
CA ILE A 18 24.25 -24.38 -24.52
C ILE A 18 23.33 -25.59 -24.79
N ARG A 19 22.12 -25.29 -25.28
CA ARG A 19 21.08 -26.22 -25.77
C ARG A 19 20.53 -27.24 -24.76
N ARG A 20 19.30 -26.99 -24.29
CA ARG A 20 18.32 -28.06 -24.04
C ARG A 20 17.07 -27.82 -24.89
N PRO A 21 16.48 -28.87 -25.50
CA PRO A 21 15.35 -28.72 -26.41
C PRO A 21 14.07 -28.40 -25.65
N LEU A 22 13.21 -27.68 -26.36
CA LEU A 22 11.92 -27.14 -25.97
C LEU A 22 10.91 -28.27 -25.69
N HIS A 23 10.84 -28.79 -24.45
CA HIS A 23 9.72 -29.67 -24.07
C HIS A 23 9.09 -29.27 -22.74
N ARG A 24 7.81 -28.86 -22.84
CA ARG A 24 6.78 -28.69 -21.80
C ARG A 24 7.29 -28.69 -20.34
N MET A 25 7.81 -27.55 -19.89
CA MET A 25 7.83 -27.26 -18.45
C MET A 25 6.53 -26.55 -18.06
N ALA A 26 5.87 -27.09 -17.05
CA ALA A 26 4.60 -26.60 -16.53
C ALA A 26 4.70 -25.11 -16.15
N LYS A 27 3.67 -24.36 -16.54
CA LYS A 27 3.54 -22.89 -16.53
C LYS A 27 3.62 -22.23 -15.13
N LYS A 28 3.95 -22.96 -14.07
CA LYS A 28 3.72 -22.51 -12.68
C LYS A 28 4.92 -21.89 -11.98
N ASP A 29 6.15 -22.30 -12.27
CA ASP A 29 7.36 -21.76 -11.62
C ASP A 29 8.50 -21.50 -12.62
N ILE A 30 8.25 -20.64 -13.61
CA ILE A 30 9.33 -20.12 -14.43
C ILE A 30 10.07 -19.07 -13.59
N ASN A 31 11.31 -19.37 -13.20
CA ASN A 31 12.21 -18.46 -12.49
C ASN A 31 12.18 -17.07 -13.16
N GLU A 32 12.06 -15.99 -12.38
CA GLU A 32 11.90 -14.62 -12.90
C GLU A 32 13.09 -14.20 -13.78
N GLU A 33 14.27 -14.72 -13.45
CA GLU A 33 15.49 -14.64 -14.25
C GLU A 33 15.32 -15.26 -15.65
N TYR A 34 14.69 -16.44 -15.75
CA TYR A 34 14.42 -17.10 -17.02
C TYR A 34 13.43 -16.31 -17.89
N ARG A 35 12.45 -15.63 -17.27
CA ARG A 35 11.53 -14.74 -17.99
C ARG A 35 12.25 -13.52 -18.56
N PHE A 36 13.18 -12.94 -17.80
CA PHE A 36 13.99 -11.82 -18.28
C PHE A 36 14.88 -12.23 -19.47
N HIS A 37 15.50 -13.42 -19.40
CA HIS A 37 16.28 -13.97 -20.52
C HIS A 37 15.43 -14.27 -21.77
N LEU A 38 14.15 -14.59 -21.60
CA LEU A 38 13.23 -14.82 -22.73
C LEU A 38 12.83 -13.51 -23.43
N GLU A 39 12.84 -12.39 -22.70
CA GLU A 39 12.44 -11.07 -23.19
C GLU A 39 13.61 -10.18 -23.66
N SER A 40 14.86 -10.64 -23.54
CA SER A 40 16.07 -9.87 -23.89
C SER A 40 17.01 -10.60 -24.86
N TYR A 41 17.68 -9.86 -25.76
CA TYR A 41 18.71 -10.41 -26.65
C TYR A 41 20.08 -10.42 -25.95
N TYR A 42 20.82 -11.53 -26.04
CA TYR A 42 22.04 -11.75 -25.24
C TYR A 42 23.22 -10.81 -25.59
N LEU A 43 23.36 -10.39 -26.86
CA LEU A 43 24.56 -9.66 -27.33
C LEU A 43 24.63 -8.18 -26.87
N PHE A 44 23.47 -7.53 -26.71
CA PHE A 44 23.37 -6.11 -26.31
C PHE A 44 22.33 -5.88 -25.20
N THR A 45 21.77 -6.96 -24.65
CA THR A 45 20.72 -6.95 -23.62
C THR A 45 19.58 -6.00 -23.97
N THR A 46 19.21 -5.90 -25.24
CA THR A 46 18.08 -5.11 -25.72
C THR A 46 16.77 -5.84 -25.43
N PHE A 47 15.76 -5.12 -24.96
CA PHE A 47 14.43 -5.70 -24.81
C PHE A 47 13.87 -6.06 -26.19
N ARG A 48 13.18 -7.19 -26.27
CA ARG A 48 12.54 -7.65 -27.51
C ARG A 48 11.41 -6.71 -27.96
N SER A 49 10.77 -6.02 -27.00
CA SER A 49 9.73 -5.03 -27.27
C SER A 49 10.30 -3.61 -27.29
N TRP A 50 10.22 -2.95 -28.46
CA TRP A 50 10.64 -1.55 -28.61
C TRP A 50 9.92 -0.59 -27.65
N LYS A 51 8.63 -0.85 -27.37
CA LYS A 51 7.84 -0.05 -26.42
C LYS A 51 8.41 -0.10 -25.00
N MET A 52 8.93 -1.26 -24.61
CA MET A 52 9.56 -1.49 -23.30
C MET A 52 10.93 -0.84 -23.22
N GLU A 53 11.74 -0.95 -24.28
CA GLU A 53 13.03 -0.26 -24.40
C GLU A 53 12.87 1.27 -24.32
N TRP A 54 11.84 1.80 -24.97
CA TRP A 54 11.50 3.23 -24.89
C TRP A 54 11.07 3.65 -23.48
N SER A 55 10.24 2.82 -22.83
CA SER A 55 9.79 3.07 -21.46
C SER A 55 10.92 3.00 -20.44
N PHE A 56 11.89 2.09 -20.64
CA PHE A 56 13.14 2.04 -19.88
C PHE A 56 13.99 3.29 -20.13
N SER A 57 14.14 3.72 -21.39
CA SER A 57 14.93 4.90 -21.73
C SER A 57 14.37 6.18 -21.10
N LYS A 58 13.04 6.31 -21.03
CA LYS A 58 12.32 7.42 -20.39
C LYS A 58 12.44 7.43 -18.85
N MET A 59 13.09 6.43 -18.26
CA MET A 59 13.33 6.40 -16.82
C MET A 59 14.19 7.59 -16.39
N ARG A 60 13.79 8.18 -15.26
CA ARG A 60 14.44 9.35 -14.66
C ARG A 60 15.81 8.96 -14.13
N ASP A 61 16.82 9.77 -14.42
CA ASP A 61 18.17 9.56 -13.88
C ASP A 61 18.45 10.59 -12.79
N LEU A 62 18.34 10.15 -11.54
CA LEU A 62 18.59 10.97 -10.35
C LEU A 62 20.09 11.16 -10.08
N LEU A 63 20.94 10.35 -10.70
CA LEU A 63 22.38 10.31 -10.49
C LEU A 63 23.15 11.24 -11.44
N MET A 64 22.50 11.76 -12.49
CA MET A 64 23.11 12.62 -13.53
C MET A 64 23.90 13.82 -12.98
N LYS A 65 23.47 14.42 -11.87
CA LYS A 65 24.22 15.52 -11.22
C LYS A 65 25.56 15.07 -10.63
N TYR A 66 25.65 13.83 -10.17
CA TYR A 66 26.90 13.28 -9.64
C TYR A 66 27.81 12.83 -10.77
N SER A 67 27.27 12.30 -11.87
CA SER A 67 28.07 12.01 -13.05
C SER A 67 28.69 13.28 -13.62
N LEU A 68 27.92 14.38 -13.74
CA LEU A 68 28.46 15.70 -14.10
C LEU A 68 29.53 16.21 -13.12
N GLY A 69 29.39 15.92 -11.82
CA GLY A 69 30.41 16.25 -10.82
C GLY A 69 31.74 15.52 -11.08
N MET A 70 31.68 14.24 -11.43
CA MET A 70 32.86 13.47 -11.83
C MET A 70 33.46 13.97 -13.14
N MET A 71 32.66 14.45 -14.09
CA MET A 71 33.15 15.09 -15.33
C MET A 71 33.96 16.35 -15.04
N VAL A 72 33.48 17.20 -14.11
CA VAL A 72 34.22 18.40 -13.68
C VAL A 72 35.54 18.02 -13.01
N LEU A 73 35.53 17.01 -12.14
CA LEU A 73 36.75 16.51 -11.49
C LEU A 73 37.76 16.00 -12.52
N ALA A 74 37.31 15.22 -13.50
CA ALA A 74 38.18 14.76 -14.58
C ALA A 74 38.69 15.91 -15.46
N GLY A 75 37.85 16.90 -15.76
CA GLY A 75 38.28 18.13 -16.44
C GLY A 75 39.40 18.85 -15.69
N ALA A 76 39.29 18.97 -14.36
CA ALA A 76 40.34 19.55 -13.53
C ALA A 76 41.64 18.73 -13.57
N THR A 77 41.56 17.40 -13.57
CA THR A 77 42.74 16.53 -13.72
C THR A 77 43.42 16.71 -15.09
N ILE A 78 42.64 16.83 -16.16
CA ILE A 78 43.17 17.04 -17.52
C ILE A 78 43.87 18.41 -17.61
N ILE A 79 43.31 19.45 -17.00
CA ILE A 79 43.96 20.77 -16.93
C ILE A 79 45.27 20.69 -16.15
N ALA A 80 45.26 20.05 -14.98
CA ALA A 80 46.47 19.88 -14.18
C ALA A 80 47.57 19.11 -14.92
N MET A 81 47.22 18.05 -15.65
CA MET A 81 48.16 17.30 -16.49
C MET A 81 48.76 18.16 -17.60
N ASN A 82 47.93 18.96 -18.28
CA ASN A 82 48.41 19.89 -19.31
C ASN A 82 49.35 20.96 -18.70
N LEU A 83 48.96 21.61 -17.59
CA LEU A 83 49.77 22.63 -16.91
C LEU A 83 51.15 22.12 -16.46
N LEU A 84 51.24 20.87 -16.03
CA LEU A 84 52.50 20.28 -15.55
C LEU A 84 53.47 19.92 -16.69
N HIS A 85 52.97 19.65 -17.90
CA HIS A 85 53.77 19.06 -18.97
C HIS A 85 54.00 19.97 -20.18
N THR A 86 53.20 21.03 -20.40
CA THR A 86 53.39 21.94 -21.53
C THR A 86 54.33 23.10 -21.18
N LYS A 87 55.40 23.27 -21.98
CA LYS A 87 56.37 24.39 -21.85
C LYS A 87 56.09 25.56 -22.80
N ALA A 88 55.20 25.40 -23.77
CA ALA A 88 54.84 26.44 -24.74
C ALA A 88 53.69 27.34 -24.24
N ALA A 89 53.62 28.56 -24.78
CA ALA A 89 52.52 29.51 -24.58
C ALA A 89 51.25 29.00 -25.27
N MET A 90 50.58 28.04 -24.65
CA MET A 90 49.23 27.64 -25.02
C MET A 90 48.24 28.75 -24.64
N ASP A 91 47.19 28.90 -25.43
CA ASP A 91 46.03 29.73 -25.07
C ASP A 91 45.24 29.06 -23.93
N TYR A 92 45.75 29.16 -22.70
CA TYR A 92 45.09 28.68 -21.48
C TYR A 92 43.69 29.29 -21.28
N THR A 93 43.42 30.41 -21.96
CA THR A 93 42.11 31.06 -22.05
C THR A 93 41.04 30.14 -22.63
N MET A 94 41.34 29.40 -23.70
CA MET A 94 40.40 28.46 -24.33
C MET A 94 40.13 27.25 -23.45
N LEU A 95 41.17 26.69 -22.82
CA LEU A 95 41.06 25.55 -21.92
C LEU A 95 40.22 25.88 -20.67
N PHE A 96 40.46 27.05 -20.07
CA PHE A 96 39.69 27.54 -18.93
C PHE A 96 38.24 27.87 -19.32
N GLY A 97 38.01 28.44 -20.51
CA GLY A 97 36.68 28.70 -21.05
C GLY A 97 35.84 27.42 -21.20
N LEU A 98 36.42 26.36 -21.78
CA LEU A 98 35.77 25.05 -21.89
C LEU A 98 35.45 24.43 -20.52
N PHE A 99 36.37 24.55 -19.56
CA PHE A 99 36.14 24.09 -18.19
C PHE A 99 34.99 24.82 -17.49
N LEU A 100 34.91 26.15 -17.67
CA LEU A 100 33.85 26.98 -17.11
C LEU A 100 32.47 26.58 -17.66
N LEU A 101 32.39 26.22 -18.94
CA LEU A 101 31.15 25.72 -19.55
C LEU A 101 30.69 24.39 -18.93
N ILE A 102 31.63 23.47 -18.64
CA ILE A 102 31.33 22.20 -17.96
C ILE A 102 30.88 22.46 -16.52
N LEU A 103 31.53 23.39 -15.81
CA LEU A 103 31.13 23.81 -14.47
C LEU A 103 29.72 24.43 -14.46
N LEU A 104 29.39 25.24 -15.46
CA LEU A 104 28.06 25.82 -15.61
C LEU A 104 26.99 24.73 -15.79
N ALA A 105 27.26 23.70 -16.59
CA ALA A 105 26.36 22.55 -16.76
C ALA A 105 26.10 21.82 -15.43
N LEU A 106 27.13 21.66 -14.58
CA LEU A 106 26.98 21.10 -13.23
C LEU A 106 26.12 21.99 -12.32
N LEU A 107 26.34 23.30 -12.34
CA LEU A 107 25.56 24.26 -11.53
C LEU A 107 24.08 24.22 -11.92
N LEU A 108 23.77 24.20 -13.22
CA LEU A 108 22.40 24.07 -13.73
C LEU A 108 21.74 22.75 -13.30
N ALA A 109 22.46 21.63 -13.42
CA ALA A 109 21.94 20.32 -13.05
C ALA A 109 21.71 20.18 -11.53
N SER A 110 22.60 20.74 -10.71
CA SER A 110 22.57 20.61 -9.24
C SER A 110 21.68 21.64 -8.54
N TYR A 111 21.27 22.71 -9.22
CA TYR A 111 20.53 23.85 -8.65
C TYR A 111 19.30 23.44 -7.84
N LYS A 112 18.43 22.56 -8.37
CA LYS A 112 17.23 22.07 -7.67
C LYS A 112 17.55 21.45 -6.31
N LYS A 113 18.60 20.64 -6.25
CA LYS A 113 19.01 19.94 -5.02
C LYS A 113 19.62 20.91 -4.02
N LEU A 114 20.47 21.84 -4.49
CA LEU A 114 21.07 22.90 -3.68
C LEU A 114 19.98 23.79 -3.07
N TRP A 115 18.97 24.16 -3.85
CA TRP A 115 17.82 24.94 -3.40
C TRP A 115 17.01 24.24 -2.30
N LEU A 116 16.64 22.97 -2.51
CA LEU A 116 15.87 22.18 -1.53
C LEU A 116 16.65 21.97 -0.22
N ARG A 117 17.96 21.70 -0.31
CA ARG A 117 18.82 21.50 0.87
C ARG A 117 19.07 22.80 1.62
N GLY A 118 19.26 23.91 0.90
CA GLY A 118 19.60 25.21 1.48
C GLY A 118 18.48 25.84 2.30
N ARG A 119 17.20 25.49 2.05
CA ARG A 119 16.08 26.07 2.79
C ARG A 119 15.28 25.08 3.66
N ARG A 120 15.61 23.78 3.65
CA ARG A 120 14.84 22.72 4.35
C ARG A 120 13.34 22.70 3.99
N LEU A 121 12.96 23.13 2.77
CA LEU A 121 11.55 23.12 2.35
C LEU A 121 11.13 21.76 1.77
N THR A 122 9.84 21.44 1.90
CA THR A 122 9.20 20.29 1.26
C THR A 122 9.17 20.47 -0.28
N PRO A 123 9.13 19.39 -1.07
CA PRO A 123 9.19 19.45 -2.54
C PRO A 123 8.02 20.20 -3.21
N MET A 124 7.00 20.62 -2.46
CA MET A 124 5.78 21.25 -2.99
C MET A 124 5.84 22.78 -3.06
N THR A 125 6.83 23.42 -2.43
CA THR A 125 6.92 24.89 -2.40
C THR A 125 7.70 25.42 -3.60
N GLN A 126 7.03 26.13 -4.51
CA GLN A 126 7.67 26.80 -5.64
C GLN A 126 8.26 28.17 -5.21
N PRO A 127 9.43 28.57 -5.72
CA PRO A 127 10.03 29.86 -5.35
C PRO A 127 9.34 31.05 -6.03
N SER A 128 9.39 32.22 -5.39
CA SER A 128 8.73 33.45 -5.84
C SER A 128 9.41 34.11 -7.05
N THR A 129 10.74 34.05 -7.14
CA THR A 129 11.49 34.72 -8.21
C THR A 129 11.43 33.96 -9.54
N PHE A 130 11.38 34.70 -10.66
CA PHE A 130 11.30 34.12 -12.01
C PHE A 130 12.52 33.25 -12.35
N LEU A 131 13.73 33.73 -12.03
CA LEU A 131 14.99 33.05 -12.35
C LEU A 131 15.13 31.70 -11.62
N SER A 132 14.77 31.63 -10.34
CA SER A 132 14.85 30.39 -9.57
C SER A 132 13.85 29.33 -10.06
N ARG A 133 12.63 29.75 -10.44
CA ARG A 133 11.66 28.86 -11.10
C ARG A 133 12.19 28.31 -12.42
N TRP A 134 12.83 29.16 -13.23
CA TRP A 134 13.43 28.76 -14.49
C TRP A 134 14.58 27.77 -14.30
N LEU A 135 15.50 28.03 -13.37
CA LEU A 135 16.63 27.13 -13.06
C LEU A 135 16.17 25.78 -12.51
N ILE A 136 15.15 25.74 -11.65
CA ILE A 136 14.54 24.48 -11.19
C ILE A 136 13.89 23.73 -12.35
N LYS A 137 13.23 24.44 -13.28
CA LYS A 137 12.61 23.84 -14.47
C LYS A 137 13.68 23.20 -15.37
N ILE A 138 14.82 23.86 -15.58
CA ILE A 138 15.95 23.30 -16.35
C ILE A 138 16.54 22.07 -15.66
N SER A 139 16.83 22.16 -14.36
CA SER A 139 17.35 21.02 -13.59
C SER A 139 16.40 19.81 -13.66
N ASN A 140 15.08 20.05 -13.57
CA ASN A 140 14.06 19.01 -13.76
C ASN A 140 14.05 18.47 -15.20
N LEU A 141 14.18 19.33 -16.21
CA LEU A 141 14.21 18.92 -17.61
C LEU A 141 15.38 17.98 -17.90
N ILE A 142 16.54 18.25 -17.31
CA ILE A 142 17.75 17.41 -17.39
C ILE A 142 17.53 16.04 -16.72
N GLU A 143 16.86 15.97 -15.55
CA GLU A 143 16.57 14.70 -14.86
C GLU A 143 15.48 13.87 -15.56
N MET A 144 14.50 14.52 -16.18
CA MET A 144 13.26 13.89 -16.69
C MET A 144 13.29 13.56 -18.18
N SER A 145 13.99 14.36 -19.01
CA SER A 145 13.94 14.26 -20.46
C SER A 145 15.21 13.64 -21.03
N VAL A 146 15.07 12.48 -21.67
CA VAL A 146 16.16 11.81 -22.41
C VAL A 146 16.71 12.70 -23.51
N PHE A 147 15.83 13.46 -24.18
CA PHE A 147 16.18 14.35 -25.28
C PHE A 147 17.09 15.51 -24.88
N VAL A 148 17.15 15.84 -23.58
CA VAL A 148 18.03 16.89 -23.06
C VAL A 148 19.28 16.27 -22.43
N ARG A 149 19.09 15.20 -21.68
CA ARG A 149 20.16 14.47 -21.00
C ARG A 149 21.21 13.92 -21.96
N VAL A 150 20.79 13.27 -23.05
CA VAL A 150 21.71 12.61 -23.99
C VAL A 150 22.59 13.62 -24.72
N PRO A 151 22.05 14.68 -25.38
CA PRO A 151 22.88 15.70 -26.00
C PRO A 151 23.79 16.41 -25.00
N LEU A 152 23.31 16.74 -23.80
CA LEU A 152 24.13 17.38 -22.77
C LEU A 152 25.35 16.51 -22.40
N GLY A 153 25.15 15.20 -22.19
CA GLY A 153 26.23 14.27 -21.88
C GLY A 153 27.26 14.16 -23.02
N ILE A 154 26.78 14.07 -24.27
CA ILE A 154 27.65 14.00 -25.46
C ILE A 154 28.46 15.29 -25.63
N VAL A 155 27.83 16.46 -25.46
CA VAL A 155 28.52 17.77 -25.57
C VAL A 155 29.60 17.90 -24.49
N VAL A 156 29.30 17.56 -23.23
CA VAL A 156 30.29 17.63 -22.15
C VAL A 156 31.47 16.68 -22.40
N LEU A 157 31.21 15.46 -22.86
CA LEU A 157 32.26 14.50 -23.22
C LEU A 157 33.12 15.01 -24.39
N PHE A 158 32.49 15.58 -25.42
CA PHE A 158 33.18 16.15 -26.57
C PHE A 158 34.08 17.32 -26.16
N MET A 159 33.60 18.21 -25.27
CA MET A 159 34.42 19.29 -24.72
C MET A 159 35.62 18.75 -23.94
N LEU A 160 35.46 17.70 -23.12
CA LEU A 160 36.59 17.07 -22.43
C LEU A 160 37.57 16.40 -23.39
N TYR A 161 37.10 15.81 -24.49
CA TYR A 161 37.97 15.26 -25.53
C TYR A 161 38.81 16.38 -26.17
N ILE A 162 38.19 17.50 -26.55
CA ILE A 162 38.92 18.67 -27.06
C ILE A 162 39.94 19.15 -26.04
N MET A 163 39.57 19.27 -24.76
CA MET A 163 40.49 19.65 -23.69
C MET A 163 41.67 18.66 -23.55
N SER A 164 41.43 17.36 -23.70
CA SER A 164 42.47 16.33 -23.63
C SER A 164 43.46 16.38 -24.80
N SER A 165 42.98 16.76 -25.99
CA SER A 165 43.79 16.80 -27.23
C SER A 165 44.24 18.21 -27.63
N ALA A 166 43.95 19.22 -26.81
CA ALA A 166 44.23 20.62 -27.13
C ALA A 166 45.72 20.89 -27.40
N SER A 167 46.61 20.26 -26.63
CA SER A 167 48.08 20.37 -26.79
C SER A 167 48.61 19.72 -28.07
N VAL A 168 47.87 18.75 -28.62
CA VAL A 168 48.19 18.12 -29.91
C VAL A 168 47.63 18.94 -31.07
N LEU A 169 46.44 19.52 -30.92
CA LEU A 169 45.77 20.32 -31.95
C LEU A 169 46.44 21.68 -32.20
N SER A 170 47.09 22.24 -31.19
CA SER A 170 47.79 23.52 -31.28
C SER A 170 49.25 23.40 -31.74
N CYS A 171 49.78 22.19 -31.87
CA CYS A 171 51.18 21.98 -32.23
C CYS A 171 51.40 22.07 -33.73
N ASP A 172 52.52 22.69 -34.13
CA ASP A 172 52.98 22.70 -35.51
C ASP A 172 53.86 21.47 -35.78
N ILE A 173 53.39 20.61 -36.68
CA ILE A 173 54.02 19.34 -37.04
C ILE A 173 55.45 19.57 -37.58
N ALA A 174 55.63 20.54 -38.48
CA ALA A 174 56.92 20.76 -39.13
C ALA A 174 57.99 21.22 -38.13
N ARG A 175 57.59 22.06 -37.17
CA ARG A 175 58.47 22.54 -36.10
C ARG A 175 58.84 21.42 -35.12
N LEU A 176 57.88 20.54 -34.81
CA LEU A 176 58.11 19.39 -33.93
C LEU A 176 59.10 18.39 -34.55
N GLU A 177 58.91 18.04 -35.83
CA GLU A 177 59.78 17.10 -36.54
C GLU A 177 61.21 17.61 -36.67
N LEU A 178 61.39 18.88 -37.05
CA LEU A 178 62.71 19.50 -37.17
C LEU A 178 63.52 19.44 -35.87
N GLN A 179 62.88 19.63 -34.72
CA GLN A 179 63.56 19.60 -33.42
C GLN A 179 63.94 18.21 -32.96
N ILE A 180 63.09 17.22 -33.26
CA ILE A 180 63.43 15.83 -32.97
C ILE A 180 64.65 15.43 -33.82
N ILE A 181 64.67 15.79 -35.10
CA ILE A 181 65.81 15.54 -36.00
C ILE A 181 67.08 16.25 -35.51
N ASP A 182 66.99 17.53 -35.12
CA ASP A 182 68.13 18.32 -34.64
C ASP A 182 68.70 17.76 -33.32
N SER A 183 67.83 17.34 -32.40
CA SER A 183 68.26 16.71 -31.14
C SER A 183 68.97 15.38 -31.34
N GLU A 184 68.51 14.57 -32.30
CA GLU A 184 69.14 13.30 -32.66
C GLU A 184 70.51 13.52 -33.29
N LEU A 185 70.63 14.52 -34.17
CA LEU A 185 71.90 14.89 -34.81
C LEU A 185 72.98 15.28 -33.78
N HIS A 186 72.57 15.83 -32.64
CA HIS A 186 73.45 16.28 -31.57
C HIS A 186 73.55 15.32 -30.37
N ASN A 187 72.98 14.11 -30.45
CA ASN A 187 72.90 13.14 -29.33
C ASN A 187 72.32 13.73 -28.02
N LEU A 188 71.37 14.67 -28.14
CA LEU A 188 70.68 15.30 -27.02
C LEU A 188 69.32 14.62 -26.81
N LYS A 189 68.83 14.59 -25.57
CA LYS A 189 67.45 14.17 -25.33
C LYS A 189 66.50 15.18 -25.98
N PRO A 190 65.53 14.75 -26.82
CA PRO A 190 64.59 15.65 -27.47
C PRO A 190 63.78 16.41 -26.41
N GLN A 191 63.89 17.74 -26.40
CA GLN A 191 63.01 18.59 -25.61
C GLN A 191 61.72 18.82 -26.41
N MET A 192 60.70 18.00 -26.15
CA MET A 192 59.40 18.14 -26.81
C MET A 192 58.76 19.47 -26.38
N ILE A 193 58.66 20.41 -27.30
CA ILE A 193 58.17 21.78 -27.00
C ILE A 193 56.65 21.83 -26.89
N CYS A 194 55.95 21.00 -27.67
CA CYS A 194 54.49 21.03 -27.74
C CYS A 194 53.80 20.14 -26.69
N PHE A 195 54.03 18.83 -26.75
CA PHE A 195 53.30 17.86 -25.94
C PHE A 195 54.13 16.59 -25.69
N MET A 196 53.75 15.82 -24.67
CA MET A 196 54.33 14.50 -24.37
C MET A 196 53.31 13.39 -24.75
N PRO A 197 53.69 12.35 -25.51
CA PRO A 197 52.79 11.32 -26.03
C PRO A 197 51.99 10.57 -24.96
N TRP A 198 52.65 10.11 -23.88
CA TRP A 198 51.99 9.36 -22.81
C TRP A 198 50.91 10.15 -22.05
N PRO A 199 51.17 11.36 -21.53
CA PRO A 199 50.14 12.20 -20.92
C PRO A 199 48.90 12.43 -21.80
N VAL A 200 49.08 12.60 -23.12
CA VAL A 200 47.96 12.73 -24.06
C VAL A 200 47.14 11.43 -24.10
N THR A 201 47.80 10.28 -24.23
CA THR A 201 47.09 8.99 -24.25
C THR A 201 46.36 8.70 -22.94
N TYR A 202 46.95 9.05 -21.79
CA TYR A 202 46.28 8.95 -20.49
C TYR A 202 45.09 9.90 -20.37
N ALA A 203 45.19 11.13 -20.88
CA ALA A 203 44.07 12.08 -20.88
C ALA A 203 42.88 11.55 -21.72
N VAL A 204 43.14 10.93 -22.88
CA VAL A 204 42.10 10.28 -23.70
C VAL A 204 41.50 9.05 -23.01
N ILE A 205 42.32 8.26 -22.30
CA ILE A 205 41.83 7.13 -21.47
C ILE A 205 40.92 7.64 -20.35
N ILE A 206 41.24 8.76 -19.70
CA ILE A 206 40.35 9.39 -18.71
C ILE A 206 39.01 9.74 -19.36
N VAL A 207 39.00 10.34 -20.55
CA VAL A 207 37.76 10.64 -21.28
C VAL A 207 36.95 9.38 -21.60
N LEU A 208 37.60 8.29 -22.03
CA LEU A 208 36.94 7.00 -22.25
C LEU A 208 36.38 6.41 -20.94
N SER A 209 37.08 6.58 -19.82
CA SER A 209 36.62 6.08 -18.51
C SER A 209 35.32 6.78 -18.05
N LEU A 210 35.16 8.05 -18.41
CA LEU A 210 33.98 8.84 -18.07
C LEU A 210 32.69 8.36 -18.76
N MET A 211 32.81 7.62 -19.86
CA MET A 211 31.67 6.96 -20.52
C MET A 211 30.97 5.94 -19.60
N LEU A 212 31.71 5.35 -18.66
CA LEU A 212 31.17 4.44 -17.65
C LEU A 212 30.30 5.16 -16.60
N VAL A 213 30.58 6.45 -16.36
CA VAL A 213 29.94 7.21 -15.29
C VAL A 213 28.56 7.73 -15.71
N ILE A 214 28.34 7.95 -17.01
CA ILE A 214 27.09 8.52 -17.52
C ILE A 214 26.04 7.43 -17.74
N ILE A 215 25.27 7.06 -16.72
CA ILE A 215 24.30 5.95 -16.80
C ILE A 215 23.16 6.22 -17.80
N GLY A 216 22.65 7.45 -17.88
CA GLY A 216 21.44 7.79 -18.63
C GLY A 216 21.52 7.82 -20.17
N ILE A 217 22.62 7.38 -20.79
CA ILE A 217 22.78 7.33 -22.25
C ILE A 217 22.58 5.88 -22.74
N PRO A 218 21.77 5.65 -23.80
CA PRO A 218 21.63 4.31 -24.39
C PRO A 218 22.96 3.68 -24.81
N LEU A 219 23.11 2.38 -24.57
CA LEU A 219 24.33 1.60 -24.87
C LEU A 219 24.84 1.81 -26.32
N ILE A 220 23.93 1.81 -27.30
CA ILE A 220 24.28 1.96 -28.72
C ILE A 220 24.98 3.31 -28.96
N ILE A 221 24.46 4.39 -28.39
CA ILE A 221 25.03 5.74 -28.54
C ILE A 221 26.38 5.83 -27.81
N LYS A 222 26.52 5.18 -26.64
CA LYS A 222 27.81 5.13 -25.96
C LYS A 222 28.87 4.41 -26.76
N LEU A 223 28.53 3.29 -27.37
CA LEU A 223 29.45 2.48 -28.17
C LEU A 223 29.90 3.25 -29.42
N THR A 224 28.99 3.96 -30.11
CA THR A 224 29.34 4.74 -31.30
C THR A 224 30.26 5.91 -30.95
N VAL A 225 29.97 6.65 -29.87
CA VAL A 225 30.81 7.76 -29.41
C VAL A 225 32.18 7.26 -28.91
N GLY A 226 32.22 6.14 -28.18
CA GLY A 226 33.47 5.54 -27.74
C GLY A 226 34.36 5.08 -28.89
N LEU A 227 33.77 4.42 -29.90
CA LEU A 227 34.49 4.01 -31.12
C LEU A 227 35.03 5.22 -31.89
N ALA A 228 34.26 6.31 -31.97
CA ALA A 228 34.70 7.55 -32.60
C ALA A 228 35.91 8.17 -31.86
N ILE A 229 35.91 8.22 -30.53
CA ILE A 229 37.05 8.73 -29.73
C ILE A 229 38.30 7.88 -29.95
N VAL A 230 38.16 6.54 -29.93
CA VAL A 230 39.26 5.62 -30.20
C VAL A 230 39.80 5.84 -31.62
N GLY A 231 38.91 5.89 -32.61
CA GLY A 231 39.28 6.12 -34.01
C GLY A 231 40.00 7.45 -34.23
N CYS A 232 39.49 8.54 -33.66
CA CYS A 232 40.14 9.85 -33.74
C CYS A 232 41.54 9.84 -33.11
N HIS A 233 41.71 9.21 -31.95
CA HIS A 233 43.04 9.12 -31.33
C HIS A 233 44.01 8.26 -32.15
N MET A 234 43.54 7.14 -32.71
CA MET A 234 44.36 6.29 -33.59
C MET A 234 44.81 7.06 -34.85
N ILE A 235 43.94 7.89 -35.43
CA ILE A 235 44.30 8.79 -36.53
C ILE A 235 45.37 9.79 -36.09
N THR A 236 45.26 10.37 -34.89
CA THR A 236 46.31 11.28 -34.38
C THR A 236 47.66 10.58 -34.20
N VAL A 237 47.66 9.32 -33.74
CA VAL A 237 48.89 8.53 -33.49
C VAL A 237 49.57 8.13 -34.79
N TYR A 238 48.84 7.61 -35.80
CA TYR A 238 49.46 7.07 -37.01
C TYR A 238 49.55 8.05 -38.18
N ALA A 239 48.54 8.90 -38.37
CA ALA A 239 48.45 9.73 -39.58
C ALA A 239 49.10 11.11 -39.42
N TYR A 240 49.02 11.72 -38.23
CA TYR A 240 49.49 13.09 -38.01
C TYR A 240 50.82 13.17 -37.24
N TYR A 241 51.01 12.30 -36.24
CA TYR A 241 52.18 12.38 -35.34
C TYR A 241 52.95 11.06 -35.22
N GLY A 242 52.89 10.20 -36.24
CA GLY A 242 53.54 8.88 -36.26
C GLY A 242 54.99 8.91 -35.79
N PHE A 243 55.76 9.89 -36.26
CA PHE A 243 57.17 10.07 -35.92
C PHE A 243 57.42 10.36 -34.43
N ALA A 244 56.58 11.19 -33.81
CA ALA A 244 56.70 11.54 -32.39
C ALA A 244 56.25 10.40 -31.47
N PHE A 245 55.22 9.64 -31.87
CA PHE A 245 54.73 8.50 -31.11
C PHE A 245 55.65 7.28 -31.22
N GLU A 246 56.32 7.05 -32.35
CA GLU A 246 57.25 5.94 -32.54
C GLU A 246 58.52 6.07 -31.69
N ARG A 247 59.02 7.30 -31.49
CA ARG A 247 60.19 7.61 -30.66
C ARG A 247 59.91 7.81 -29.17
N SER A 248 58.66 7.67 -28.76
CA SER A 248 58.28 7.78 -27.35
C SER A 248 58.78 6.58 -26.54
N GLU A 249 58.86 6.71 -25.22
CA GLU A 249 59.28 5.60 -24.35
C GLU A 249 58.31 4.41 -24.47
N THR A 250 58.83 3.19 -24.59
CA THR A 250 57.98 1.98 -24.59
C THR A 250 57.75 1.50 -23.16
N THR A 251 56.50 1.16 -22.83
CA THR A 251 56.18 0.49 -21.56
C THR A 251 56.40 -1.02 -21.63
N ASN A 252 56.42 -1.60 -22.84
CA ASN A 252 56.58 -3.03 -23.08
C ASN A 252 57.89 -3.30 -23.85
N VAL A 253 58.72 -4.19 -23.31
CA VAL A 253 59.95 -4.65 -23.96
C VAL A 253 59.59 -5.44 -25.22
N GLY A 254 60.09 -5.02 -26.39
CA GLY A 254 59.89 -5.70 -27.68
C GLY A 254 58.67 -5.24 -28.50
N MET A 255 57.92 -4.23 -28.05
CA MET A 255 56.81 -3.63 -28.81
C MET A 255 57.19 -2.22 -29.26
N THR A 256 56.84 -1.81 -30.49
CA THR A 256 57.04 -0.42 -30.91
C THR A 256 56.13 0.51 -30.10
N SER A 257 56.59 1.72 -29.81
CA SER A 257 55.90 2.66 -28.92
C SER A 257 54.52 3.08 -29.46
N SER A 258 54.39 3.27 -30.77
CA SER A 258 53.12 3.58 -31.46
C SER A 258 52.08 2.46 -31.30
N LEU A 259 52.52 1.20 -31.39
CA LEU A 259 51.69 0.03 -31.12
C LEU A 259 51.33 -0.06 -29.63
N ALA A 260 52.24 0.29 -28.71
CA ALA A 260 51.97 0.26 -27.28
C ALA A 260 50.82 1.23 -26.90
N HIS A 261 50.88 2.49 -27.35
CA HIS A 261 49.79 3.46 -27.14
C HIS A 261 48.44 2.97 -27.67
N SER A 262 48.45 2.37 -28.86
CA SER A 262 47.27 1.81 -29.51
C SER A 262 46.70 0.62 -28.73
N TRP A 263 47.58 -0.26 -28.25
CA TRP A 263 47.23 -1.43 -27.45
C TRP A 263 46.56 -1.05 -26.14
N TYR A 264 47.12 -0.09 -25.39
CA TYR A 264 46.52 0.38 -24.13
C TYR A 264 45.12 0.97 -24.36
N LEU A 265 44.94 1.76 -25.41
CA LEU A 265 43.65 2.35 -25.76
C LEU A 265 42.60 1.29 -26.12
N ILE A 266 42.96 0.33 -26.99
CA ILE A 266 42.05 -0.74 -27.42
C ILE A 266 41.72 -1.67 -26.26
N ALA A 267 42.71 -2.07 -25.45
CA ALA A 267 42.49 -2.91 -24.27
C ALA A 267 41.55 -2.22 -23.27
N PHE A 268 41.75 -0.93 -23.02
CA PHE A 268 40.87 -0.15 -22.16
C PHE A 268 39.45 -0.02 -22.74
N PHE A 269 39.31 0.19 -24.04
CA PHE A 269 38.01 0.25 -24.71
C PHE A 269 37.25 -1.08 -24.58
N ILE A 270 37.92 -2.23 -24.76
CA ILE A 270 37.30 -3.55 -24.56
C ILE A 270 36.80 -3.70 -23.11
N MET A 271 37.62 -3.30 -22.13
CA MET A 271 37.21 -3.32 -20.71
C MET A 271 35.99 -2.44 -20.45
N VAL A 272 35.91 -1.25 -21.05
CA VAL A 272 34.76 -0.35 -20.96
C VAL A 272 33.51 -0.99 -21.58
N VAL A 273 33.61 -1.61 -22.75
CA VAL A 273 32.48 -2.28 -23.43
C VAL A 273 31.93 -3.44 -22.60
N VAL A 274 32.81 -4.30 -22.07
CA VAL A 274 32.39 -5.43 -21.20
C VAL A 274 31.70 -4.91 -19.94
N ARG A 275 32.28 -3.90 -19.29
CA ARG A 275 31.71 -3.31 -18.08
C ARG A 275 30.34 -2.68 -18.32
N GLU A 276 30.19 -1.94 -19.42
CA GLU A 276 28.94 -1.28 -19.79
C GLU A 276 27.84 -2.29 -20.16
N GLY A 277 28.19 -3.39 -20.83
CA GLY A 277 27.25 -4.49 -21.09
C GLY A 277 26.70 -5.10 -19.80
N ASN A 278 27.57 -5.37 -18.82
CA ASN A 278 27.16 -5.90 -17.51
C ASN A 278 26.29 -4.89 -16.73
N LEU A 279 26.63 -3.60 -16.77
CA LEU A 279 25.84 -2.56 -16.10
C LEU A 279 24.44 -2.43 -16.72
N ASN A 280 24.35 -2.42 -18.06
CA ASN A 280 23.08 -2.35 -18.78
C ASN A 280 22.18 -3.56 -18.47
N TYR A 281 22.76 -4.77 -18.35
CA TYR A 281 22.04 -5.96 -17.90
C TYR A 281 21.43 -5.76 -16.50
N ILE A 282 22.22 -5.33 -15.52
CA ILE A 282 21.77 -5.15 -14.13
C ILE A 282 20.64 -4.10 -14.06
N LEU A 283 20.79 -2.98 -14.76
CA LEU A 283 19.79 -1.91 -14.77
C LEU A 283 18.46 -2.39 -15.38
N LYS A 284 18.52 -3.13 -16.49
CA LYS A 284 17.32 -3.68 -17.14
C LYS A 284 16.67 -4.79 -16.34
N ALA A 285 17.46 -5.65 -15.69
CA ALA A 285 16.95 -6.68 -14.80
C ALA A 285 16.23 -6.06 -13.59
N SER A 286 16.83 -5.04 -12.96
CA SER A 286 16.23 -4.29 -11.85
C SER A 286 14.93 -3.58 -12.27
N TYR A 287 14.90 -2.98 -13.46
CA TYR A 287 13.70 -2.39 -14.03
C TYR A 287 12.59 -3.42 -14.27
N PHE A 288 12.93 -4.56 -14.88
CA PHE A 288 11.99 -5.66 -15.14
C PHE A 288 11.40 -6.22 -13.84
N MET A 289 12.25 -6.41 -12.82
CA MET A 289 11.84 -6.87 -11.50
C MET A 289 10.84 -5.89 -10.86
N SER A 290 11.13 -4.58 -10.95
CA SER A 290 10.25 -3.53 -10.42
C SER A 290 8.87 -3.53 -11.10
N LEU A 291 8.83 -3.74 -12.43
CA LEU A 291 7.56 -3.87 -13.17
C LEU A 291 6.74 -5.10 -12.75
N CYS A 292 7.42 -6.24 -12.56
CA CYS A 292 6.77 -7.47 -12.10
C CYS A 292 6.20 -7.29 -10.69
N PHE A 293 6.97 -6.67 -9.80
CA PHE A 293 6.54 -6.33 -8.45
C PHE A 293 5.30 -5.44 -8.44
N GLU A 294 5.27 -4.36 -9.24
CA GLU A 294 4.12 -3.46 -9.29
C GLU A 294 2.84 -4.17 -9.76
N LYS A 295 2.95 -5.04 -10.77
CA LYS A 295 1.82 -5.86 -11.25
C LYS A 295 1.31 -6.81 -10.18
N LYS A 296 2.21 -7.56 -9.52
CA LYS A 296 1.86 -8.46 -8.41
C LYS A 296 1.24 -7.70 -7.23
N HIS A 297 1.77 -6.53 -6.91
CA HIS A 297 1.28 -5.68 -5.83
C HIS A 297 -0.15 -5.17 -6.11
N LYS A 298 -0.43 -4.72 -7.34
CA LYS A 298 -1.78 -4.34 -7.77
C LYS A 298 -2.76 -5.51 -7.67
N GLN A 299 -2.38 -6.68 -8.16
CA GLN A 299 -3.22 -7.89 -8.05
C GLN A 299 -3.49 -8.30 -6.61
N THR A 300 -2.48 -8.22 -5.73
CA THR A 300 -2.62 -8.53 -4.31
C THR A 300 -3.58 -7.56 -3.64
N LYS A 301 -3.46 -6.26 -3.91
CA LYS A 301 -4.39 -5.23 -3.40
C LYS A 301 -5.84 -5.51 -3.81
N VAL A 302 -6.09 -5.88 -5.07
CA VAL A 302 -7.43 -6.23 -5.55
C VAL A 302 -7.95 -7.47 -4.80
N LYS A 303 -7.14 -8.54 -4.70
CA LYS A 303 -7.53 -9.75 -3.97
C LYS A 303 -7.85 -9.48 -2.50
N THR A 304 -7.02 -8.71 -1.80
CA THR A 304 -7.27 -8.36 -0.39
C THR A 304 -8.55 -7.55 -0.22
N ARG A 305 -8.85 -6.61 -1.15
CA ARG A 305 -10.12 -5.87 -1.14
C ARG A 305 -11.31 -6.81 -1.34
N THR A 306 -11.25 -7.71 -2.31
CA THR A 306 -12.31 -8.70 -2.55
C THR A 306 -12.53 -9.60 -1.35
N ILE A 307 -11.47 -10.11 -0.73
CA ILE A 307 -11.56 -10.92 0.51
C ILE A 307 -12.19 -10.10 1.64
N LYS A 308 -11.82 -8.82 1.80
CA LYS A 308 -12.39 -7.94 2.83
C LYS A 308 -13.90 -7.76 2.64
N ILE A 309 -14.34 -7.54 1.41
CA ILE A 309 -15.78 -7.38 1.08
C ILE A 309 -16.53 -8.67 1.38
N ILE A 310 -16.02 -9.82 0.89
CA ILE A 310 -16.67 -11.12 1.11
C ILE A 310 -16.75 -11.45 2.60
N MET A 311 -15.69 -11.19 3.36
CA MET A 311 -15.67 -11.49 4.80
C MET A 311 -16.64 -10.61 5.59
N ALA A 312 -16.76 -9.33 5.25
CA ALA A 312 -17.73 -8.42 5.87
C ALA A 312 -19.20 -8.76 5.51
N ASN A 313 -19.43 -9.49 4.42
CA ASN A 313 -20.77 -9.97 4.06
C ASN A 313 -21.18 -11.25 4.81
N ILE A 314 -20.22 -12.01 5.34
CA ILE A 314 -20.47 -13.31 6.01
C ILE A 314 -20.42 -13.17 7.54
N LEU A 315 -19.55 -12.30 8.04
CA LEU A 315 -19.31 -12.11 9.47
C LEU A 315 -19.59 -10.65 9.88
N PRO A 316 -20.08 -10.43 11.11
CA PRO A 316 -20.18 -9.08 11.67
C PRO A 316 -18.84 -8.34 11.63
N THR A 317 -18.90 -7.01 11.59
CA THR A 317 -17.71 -6.15 11.42
C THR A 317 -16.65 -6.40 12.50
N HIS A 318 -17.07 -6.51 13.77
CA HIS A 318 -16.18 -6.74 14.92
C HIS A 318 -15.47 -8.11 14.82
N VAL A 319 -16.20 -9.16 14.45
CA VAL A 319 -15.64 -10.51 14.25
C VAL A 319 -14.69 -10.56 13.04
N ALA A 320 -15.09 -9.93 11.92
CA ALA A 320 -14.31 -9.94 10.70
C ALA A 320 -12.92 -9.34 10.89
N GLU A 321 -12.73 -8.39 11.81
CA GLU A 321 -11.42 -7.80 12.11
C GLU A 321 -10.47 -8.76 12.82
N VAL A 322 -11.00 -9.58 13.74
CA VAL A 322 -10.22 -10.62 14.42
C VAL A 322 -9.64 -11.61 13.42
N PHE A 323 -10.43 -12.03 12.43
CA PHE A 323 -9.99 -12.95 11.36
C PHE A 323 -9.05 -12.29 10.33
N LYS A 324 -9.01 -10.94 10.22
CA LYS A 324 -8.00 -10.25 9.38
C LYS A 324 -6.60 -10.37 9.97
N VAL A 325 -6.50 -10.27 11.29
CA VAL A 325 -5.22 -10.23 12.02
C VAL A 325 -4.70 -11.64 12.30
N ARG A 326 -5.58 -12.59 12.65
CA ARG A 326 -5.21 -13.96 12.99
C ARG A 326 -5.44 -14.93 11.83
N ARG A 327 -4.35 -15.42 11.24
CA ARG A 327 -4.31 -16.41 10.14
C ARG A 327 -4.30 -17.88 10.60
N ARG A 328 -4.32 -18.16 11.91
CA ARG A 328 -4.31 -19.53 12.42
C ARG A 328 -5.74 -20.09 12.36
N SER A 329 -5.94 -21.00 11.41
CA SER A 329 -7.22 -21.59 11.00
C SER A 329 -7.80 -22.62 11.99
N ASP A 330 -7.12 -22.85 13.11
CA ASP A 330 -7.39 -23.93 14.07
C ASP A 330 -8.06 -23.44 15.36
N GLN A 331 -8.21 -22.12 15.56
CA GLN A 331 -8.81 -21.57 16.78
C GLN A 331 -10.26 -21.13 16.53
N LEU A 332 -11.18 -21.66 17.35
CA LEU A 332 -12.59 -21.29 17.34
C LEU A 332 -12.76 -19.87 17.93
N TYR A 333 -13.63 -19.07 17.31
CA TYR A 333 -14.03 -17.76 17.85
C TYR A 333 -15.31 -17.91 18.67
N TYR A 334 -15.27 -17.51 19.94
CA TYR A 334 -16.46 -17.37 20.77
C TYR A 334 -16.30 -16.19 21.74
N GLU A 335 -17.42 -15.62 22.13
CA GLU A 335 -17.52 -14.48 23.03
C GLU A 335 -18.80 -14.56 23.87
N ASN A 336 -18.75 -14.07 25.11
CA ASN A 336 -19.89 -14.09 26.02
C ASN A 336 -20.34 -12.66 26.30
N PHE A 337 -21.58 -12.36 25.98
CA PHE A 337 -22.21 -11.05 26.18
C PHE A 337 -23.22 -11.17 27.32
N SER A 338 -23.11 -10.32 28.34
CA SER A 338 -23.98 -10.40 29.52
C SER A 338 -25.36 -9.76 29.32
N HIS A 339 -25.45 -8.74 28.46
CA HIS A 339 -26.67 -7.94 28.27
C HIS A 339 -27.00 -7.80 26.78
N VAL A 340 -27.77 -8.76 26.27
CA VAL A 340 -28.23 -8.76 24.87
C VAL A 340 -29.73 -8.90 24.83
N ALA A 341 -30.38 -8.05 24.04
CA ALA A 341 -31.78 -8.20 23.69
C ALA A 341 -31.88 -9.01 22.39
N VAL A 342 -32.63 -10.10 22.41
CA VAL A 342 -32.82 -11.01 21.27
C VAL A 342 -34.28 -10.98 20.85
N MET A 343 -34.52 -10.86 19.54
CA MET A 343 -35.85 -10.83 18.96
C MET A 343 -36.00 -11.91 17.89
N PHE A 344 -37.12 -12.62 17.96
CA PHE A 344 -37.61 -13.48 16.89
C PHE A 344 -38.92 -12.90 16.36
N ALA A 345 -38.98 -12.64 15.06
CA ALA A 345 -40.17 -12.16 14.38
C ALA A 345 -40.60 -13.18 13.32
N THR A 346 -41.79 -13.79 13.47
CA THR A 346 -42.29 -14.83 12.54
C THR A 346 -43.51 -14.33 11.81
N ILE A 347 -43.44 -14.36 10.48
CA ILE A 347 -44.56 -14.05 9.59
C ILE A 347 -45.44 -15.28 9.49
N GLU A 348 -46.73 -15.15 9.78
CA GLU A 348 -47.66 -16.27 9.67
C GLU A 348 -48.04 -16.49 8.20
N ASN A 349 -47.78 -17.71 7.68
CA ASN A 349 -48.21 -18.13 6.35
C ASN A 349 -48.73 -19.58 6.39
N TYR A 350 -49.85 -19.84 5.71
CA TYR A 350 -50.51 -21.14 5.66
C TYR A 350 -50.06 -22.04 4.49
N GLU A 351 -49.58 -21.49 3.36
CA GLU A 351 -49.19 -22.29 2.18
C GLU A 351 -47.91 -21.72 1.53
N ALA A 352 -46.84 -22.52 1.52
CA ALA A 352 -45.49 -22.12 1.10
C ALA A 352 -45.20 -22.46 -0.38
N ASP A 353 -45.91 -21.82 -1.30
CA ASP A 353 -45.64 -21.93 -2.75
C ASP A 353 -44.45 -21.04 -3.19
N HIS A 354 -43.95 -21.25 -4.42
CA HIS A 354 -42.84 -20.48 -4.99
C HIS A 354 -43.09 -18.96 -5.00
N SER A 355 -44.34 -18.52 -5.19
CA SER A 355 -44.73 -17.11 -5.08
C SER A 355 -44.56 -16.56 -3.66
N GLY A 356 -44.82 -17.39 -2.65
CA GLY A 356 -44.62 -17.04 -1.24
C GLY A 356 -43.14 -16.81 -0.89
N LEU A 357 -42.22 -17.57 -1.48
CA LEU A 357 -40.78 -17.38 -1.27
C LEU A 357 -40.26 -16.04 -1.84
N ARG A 358 -40.84 -15.56 -2.96
CA ARG A 358 -40.53 -14.23 -3.51
C ARG A 358 -41.04 -13.12 -2.61
N ALA A 359 -42.29 -13.22 -2.18
CA ALA A 359 -42.89 -12.25 -1.25
C ALA A 359 -42.11 -12.19 0.08
N LEU A 360 -41.70 -13.35 0.62
CA LEU A 360 -40.85 -13.41 1.80
C LEU A 360 -39.53 -12.66 1.59
N HIS A 361 -38.80 -12.92 0.50
CA HIS A 361 -37.55 -12.22 0.23
C HIS A 361 -37.76 -10.70 0.18
N GLU A 362 -38.82 -10.23 -0.45
CA GLU A 362 -39.10 -8.79 -0.53
C GLU A 362 -39.47 -8.19 0.84
N MET A 363 -40.23 -8.91 1.67
CA MET A 363 -40.48 -8.53 3.07
C MET A 363 -39.18 -8.45 3.88
N ILE A 364 -38.28 -9.43 3.72
CA ILE A 364 -36.98 -9.40 4.38
C ILE A 364 -36.13 -8.21 3.90
N CYS A 365 -36.22 -7.82 2.62
CA CYS A 365 -35.53 -6.61 2.13
C CYS A 365 -36.03 -5.34 2.83
N TYR A 366 -37.34 -5.20 3.05
CA TYR A 366 -37.88 -4.07 3.83
C TYR A 366 -37.40 -4.09 5.29
N PHE A 367 -37.29 -5.27 5.90
CA PHE A 367 -36.75 -5.40 7.27
C PHE A 367 -35.25 -5.06 7.32
N ASP A 368 -34.49 -5.47 6.30
CA ASP A 368 -33.05 -5.18 6.19
C ASP A 368 -32.79 -3.69 5.98
N GLU A 369 -33.65 -2.97 5.24
CA GLU A 369 -33.55 -1.52 5.06
C GLU A 369 -33.70 -0.77 6.40
N LEU A 370 -34.57 -1.26 7.29
CA LEU A 370 -34.76 -0.69 8.62
C LEU A 370 -33.48 -0.77 9.48
N LEU A 371 -32.64 -1.79 9.29
CA LEU A 371 -31.37 -1.92 10.04
C LEU A 371 -30.41 -0.74 9.80
N LEU A 372 -30.53 -0.03 8.67
CA LEU A 372 -29.67 1.12 8.36
C LEU A 372 -29.86 2.27 9.36
N ASN A 373 -31.03 2.35 10.00
CA ASN A 373 -31.32 3.36 11.02
C ASN A 373 -30.67 3.03 12.37
N TYR A 374 -30.29 1.77 12.61
CA TYR A 374 -29.76 1.26 13.87
C TYR A 374 -28.29 0.85 13.76
N GLN A 375 -27.45 1.69 13.13
CA GLN A 375 -26.03 1.39 12.88
C GLN A 375 -25.02 2.08 13.83
N THR A 376 -25.46 3.04 14.65
CA THR A 376 -24.54 3.87 15.48
C THR A 376 -24.51 3.42 16.94
N TRP A 377 -25.55 3.71 17.72
CA TRP A 377 -25.67 3.32 19.13
C TRP A 377 -26.65 2.16 19.25
N TYR A 378 -26.35 1.18 20.12
CA TYR A 378 -27.17 -0.02 20.29
C TYR A 378 -27.47 -0.70 18.95
N LYS A 379 -26.39 -1.01 18.23
CA LYS A 379 -26.47 -1.58 16.89
C LYS A 379 -27.27 -2.87 16.90
N ILE A 380 -28.25 -2.95 15.99
CA ILE A 380 -29.02 -4.17 15.76
C ILE A 380 -28.33 -4.98 14.68
N GLU A 381 -27.95 -6.20 15.02
CA GLU A 381 -27.36 -7.15 14.09
C GLU A 381 -28.37 -8.23 13.72
N LYS A 382 -28.62 -8.38 12.42
CA LYS A 382 -29.31 -9.54 11.88
C LYS A 382 -28.40 -10.76 12.01
N ILE A 383 -28.86 -11.79 12.72
CA ILE A 383 -28.12 -13.04 12.86
C ILE A 383 -28.39 -13.92 11.65
N LYS A 384 -29.67 -14.25 11.40
CA LYS A 384 -30.08 -15.13 10.32
C LYS A 384 -31.59 -15.06 10.06
N VAL A 385 -31.99 -15.56 8.90
CA VAL A 385 -33.40 -15.74 8.53
C VAL A 385 -33.65 -17.23 8.34
N MET A 386 -34.60 -17.78 9.10
CA MET A 386 -34.93 -19.21 9.12
C MET A 386 -36.36 -19.40 8.62
N GLY A 387 -36.53 -19.67 7.33
CA GLY A 387 -37.87 -19.71 6.72
C GLY A 387 -38.56 -18.36 6.88
N TRP A 388 -39.75 -18.36 7.48
CA TRP A 388 -40.56 -17.15 7.74
C TRP A 388 -40.19 -16.40 9.03
N THR A 389 -39.09 -16.78 9.67
CA THR A 389 -38.64 -16.21 10.94
C THR A 389 -37.36 -15.38 10.78
N TYR A 390 -37.43 -14.12 11.19
CA TYR A 390 -36.32 -13.17 11.22
C TYR A 390 -35.73 -13.10 12.63
N LEU A 391 -34.41 -13.36 12.75
CA LEU A 391 -33.67 -13.30 14.01
C LEU A 391 -32.72 -12.11 14.03
N ALA A 392 -32.87 -11.25 15.03
CA ALA A 392 -31.97 -10.14 15.29
C ALA A 392 -31.60 -10.06 16.77
N ALA A 393 -30.44 -9.46 17.04
CA ALA A 393 -29.93 -9.21 18.38
C ALA A 393 -29.36 -7.80 18.49
N CYS A 394 -29.47 -7.20 19.67
CA CYS A 394 -28.96 -5.88 20.01
C CYS A 394 -28.06 -5.98 21.25
N GLY A 395 -26.92 -5.28 21.24
CA GLY A 395 -25.92 -5.36 22.31
C GLY A 395 -24.81 -6.38 22.05
N LEU A 396 -24.58 -6.78 20.80
CA LEU A 396 -23.47 -7.64 20.38
C LEU A 396 -22.19 -6.87 20.02
N ASP A 397 -22.16 -5.56 20.23
CA ASP A 397 -20.95 -4.77 20.00
C ASP A 397 -20.10 -4.76 21.27
N VAL A 398 -18.80 -4.98 21.09
CA VAL A 398 -17.82 -4.93 22.18
C VAL A 398 -17.34 -3.49 22.22
N ASP A 399 -17.60 -2.77 23.30
CA ASP A 399 -17.04 -1.44 23.51
C ASP A 399 -15.50 -1.50 23.42
N HIS A 400 -14.99 -1.20 22.24
CA HIS A 400 -13.58 -1.02 21.92
C HIS A 400 -13.35 0.36 21.29
N TYR A 401 -14.00 1.38 21.87
CA TYR A 401 -13.74 2.78 21.55
C TYR A 401 -13.40 3.60 22.81
N THR A 402 -12.38 3.18 23.57
CA THR A 402 -11.67 4.10 24.48
C THR A 402 -10.14 3.98 24.48
N ASP A 403 -9.51 3.06 23.75
CA ASP A 403 -8.04 2.86 23.83
C ASP A 403 -7.23 3.17 22.54
N LEU A 404 -7.81 3.82 21.53
CA LEU A 404 -7.10 4.21 20.29
C LEU A 404 -7.05 5.71 20.01
N ALA A 405 -7.31 6.54 21.02
CA ALA A 405 -6.71 7.87 21.05
C ALA A 405 -5.24 7.71 21.45
N VAL A 406 -4.36 7.64 20.44
CA VAL A 406 -2.93 7.89 20.60
C VAL A 406 -2.78 9.30 21.18
N SER A 407 -2.75 9.41 22.50
CA SER A 407 -2.16 10.56 23.16
C SER A 407 -0.66 10.48 22.90
N VAL A 408 -0.17 11.48 22.17
CA VAL A 408 1.26 11.78 22.05
C VAL A 408 1.83 11.83 23.47
N PRO A 409 2.84 11.03 23.83
CA PRO A 409 3.39 11.08 25.17
C PRO A 409 4.17 12.39 25.33
N ILE A 410 3.56 13.36 25.99
CA ILE A 410 4.28 14.46 26.62
C ILE A 410 4.76 13.92 27.97
N SER A 411 6.08 13.84 28.09
CA SER A 411 6.87 13.52 29.28
C SER A 411 6.29 14.08 30.58
N ALA A 412 6.02 13.21 31.57
CA ALA A 412 6.33 13.46 32.99
C ALA A 412 6.15 12.18 33.84
N ASN A 413 7.24 11.79 34.53
CA ASN A 413 7.41 10.96 35.73
C ASN A 413 6.67 9.62 35.95
N PRO A 414 7.39 8.55 36.36
CA PRO A 414 6.81 7.30 36.80
C PRO A 414 6.76 7.23 38.34
N GLU A 415 5.57 7.14 38.94
CA GLU A 415 5.34 6.51 40.25
C GLU A 415 3.83 6.51 40.60
N ALA A 416 3.33 5.37 41.07
CA ALA A 416 1.93 5.04 41.42
C ALA A 416 0.96 4.97 40.21
N ASP A 417 0.20 3.92 39.92
CA ASP A 417 -0.55 3.03 40.80
C ASP A 417 -0.77 1.64 40.18
N LYS A 418 -0.79 0.62 41.04
CA LYS A 418 -1.26 -0.73 40.75
C LYS A 418 -2.79 -0.72 40.71
N VAL A 419 -3.39 -0.83 39.51
CA VAL A 419 -4.81 -1.19 39.37
C VAL A 419 -4.94 -2.37 38.40
N GLN A 420 -5.67 -3.36 38.90
CA GLN A 420 -5.80 -4.72 38.43
C GLN A 420 -6.58 -4.79 37.11
N LYS A 421 -5.90 -5.12 36.01
CA LYS A 421 -6.52 -5.42 34.71
C LYS A 421 -7.25 -6.76 34.77
N SER A 422 -8.57 -6.75 34.87
CA SER A 422 -9.40 -7.91 34.58
C SER A 422 -9.56 -8.07 33.06
N THR A 423 -8.97 -9.13 32.53
CA THR A 423 -9.18 -9.63 31.17
C THR A 423 -10.44 -10.50 31.13
N SER A 424 -11.31 -10.33 30.15
CA SER A 424 -12.33 -11.33 29.79
C SER A 424 -12.36 -11.60 28.29
N VAL A 425 -11.24 -12.08 27.76
CA VAL A 425 -11.22 -12.91 26.55
C VAL A 425 -10.59 -14.23 27.00
N ARG A 426 -11.40 -15.24 27.30
CA ARG A 426 -10.89 -16.58 27.65
C ARG A 426 -10.99 -17.45 26.42
N PHE A 427 -9.89 -18.13 26.10
CA PHE A 427 -9.83 -19.26 25.18
C PHE A 427 -9.56 -20.50 26.03
N ALA A 428 -10.32 -21.57 25.87
CA ALA A 428 -10.13 -22.81 26.63
C ALA A 428 -8.86 -23.57 26.16
N PRO A 429 -7.97 -23.98 27.07
CA PRO A 429 -7.10 -25.14 26.88
C PRO A 429 -7.86 -26.43 27.25
N MET A 430 -7.40 -27.58 26.74
CA MET A 430 -7.84 -28.88 27.25
C MET A 430 -7.02 -29.28 28.48
N ASP A 431 -7.75 -29.84 29.46
CA ASP A 431 -7.38 -30.67 30.62
C ASP A 431 -6.96 -30.06 31.98
N ASP A 432 -7.55 -30.72 33.01
CA ASP A 432 -7.28 -30.91 34.46
C ASP A 432 -7.73 -29.93 35.58
N ASP A 433 -8.66 -30.46 36.39
CA ASP A 433 -8.88 -30.47 37.85
C ASP A 433 -8.97 -29.21 38.76
N ASP A 434 -10.16 -29.09 39.36
CA ASP A 434 -10.56 -28.78 40.75
C ASP A 434 -9.89 -27.64 41.57
N TYR A 435 -10.68 -26.62 41.95
CA TYR A 435 -11.06 -26.30 43.36
C TYR A 435 -11.75 -24.92 43.51
N ASP A 436 -12.84 -24.97 44.29
CA ASP A 436 -13.45 -23.99 45.19
C ASP A 436 -13.93 -22.59 44.75
N THR A 437 -15.24 -22.40 44.97
CA THR A 437 -16.00 -21.15 44.77
C THR A 437 -16.25 -20.50 46.14
N LYS A 438 -15.83 -19.25 46.34
CA LYS A 438 -16.34 -18.40 47.44
C LYS A 438 -17.11 -17.21 46.90
N SER A 439 -18.42 -17.28 47.12
CA SER A 439 -19.42 -16.22 46.99
C SER A 439 -19.05 -14.97 47.79
N ARG A 440 -19.15 -13.80 47.16
CA ARG A 440 -19.06 -12.51 47.85
C ARG A 440 -20.29 -11.67 47.49
N GLU A 441 -21.23 -11.64 48.42
CA GLU A 441 -22.44 -10.81 48.40
C GLU A 441 -22.08 -9.33 48.24
N ARG A 442 -22.85 -8.61 47.40
CA ARG A 442 -22.88 -7.13 47.40
C ARG A 442 -24.29 -6.67 47.75
N LEU A 443 -24.38 -5.81 48.77
CA LEU A 443 -25.58 -5.09 49.20
C LEU A 443 -26.10 -4.13 48.09
N PRO A 444 -27.39 -3.78 48.09
CA PRO A 444 -28.02 -3.04 47.02
C PRO A 444 -27.83 -1.52 47.18
N SER A 445 -27.35 -0.85 46.13
CA SER A 445 -27.33 0.62 46.04
C SER A 445 -28.28 1.08 44.94
N GLN A 446 -29.17 1.99 45.34
CA GLN A 446 -30.15 2.83 44.63
C GLN A 446 -30.15 2.85 43.08
N ALA A 447 -31.37 2.70 42.55
CA ALA A 447 -31.77 2.70 41.14
C ALA A 447 -31.19 3.89 40.35
N THR A 448 -30.17 3.58 39.55
CA THR A 448 -29.73 4.37 38.39
C THR A 448 -30.13 3.53 37.18
N ILE A 449 -30.91 4.11 36.25
CA ILE A 449 -31.31 3.42 35.00
C ILE A 449 -30.00 3.07 34.27
N ASN A 450 -29.70 1.79 34.13
CA ASN A 450 -28.41 1.33 33.62
C ASN A 450 -28.36 1.55 32.10
N GLU A 451 -27.22 1.99 31.54
CA GLU A 451 -27.02 2.11 30.09
C GLU A 451 -27.34 0.78 29.34
N THR A 452 -27.24 -0.35 30.02
CA THR A 452 -27.56 -1.69 29.50
C THR A 452 -29.04 -1.89 29.16
N ASP A 453 -29.94 -1.14 29.79
CA ASP A 453 -31.39 -1.31 29.67
C ASP A 453 -31.92 -0.71 28.36
N ASN A 454 -31.16 0.21 27.76
CA ASN A 454 -31.46 0.82 26.47
C ASN A 454 -31.46 -0.21 25.32
N THR A 455 -30.71 -1.32 25.43
CA THR A 455 -30.72 -2.39 24.42
C THR A 455 -32.12 -2.98 24.21
N VAL A 456 -32.86 -3.15 25.31
CA VAL A 456 -34.23 -3.67 25.32
C VAL A 456 -35.19 -2.68 24.69
N LEU A 457 -35.06 -1.40 25.03
CA LEU A 457 -35.86 -0.33 24.45
C LEU A 457 -35.68 -0.26 22.93
N VAL A 458 -34.42 -0.20 22.47
CA VAL A 458 -34.07 -0.12 21.04
C VAL A 458 -34.56 -1.35 20.27
N MET A 459 -34.42 -2.55 20.85
CA MET A 459 -34.96 -3.77 20.23
C MET A 459 -36.49 -3.74 20.14
N THR A 460 -37.16 -3.22 21.16
CA THR A 460 -38.63 -3.13 21.20
C THR A 460 -39.15 -2.07 20.21
N GLU A 461 -38.44 -0.96 20.04
CA GLU A 461 -38.73 0.04 19.02
C GLU A 461 -38.54 -0.52 17.60
N PHE A 462 -37.46 -1.28 17.39
CA PHE A 462 -37.24 -2.00 16.13
C PHE A 462 -38.38 -2.97 15.83
N ALA A 463 -38.81 -3.75 16.82
CA ALA A 463 -39.97 -4.63 16.71
C ALA A 463 -41.26 -3.89 16.34
N LEU A 464 -41.52 -2.73 16.95
CA LEU A 464 -42.67 -1.88 16.63
C LEU A 464 -42.61 -1.40 15.18
N ASN A 465 -41.43 -0.99 14.71
CA ASN A 465 -41.23 -0.57 13.33
C ASN A 465 -41.40 -1.72 12.32
N LEU A 466 -41.06 -2.97 12.69
CA LEU A 466 -41.38 -4.14 11.86
C LEU A 466 -42.90 -4.35 11.74
N LEU A 467 -43.66 -4.19 12.82
CA LEU A 467 -45.13 -4.25 12.77
C LEU A 467 -45.71 -3.15 11.86
N ARG A 468 -45.15 -1.94 11.92
CA ARG A 468 -45.55 -0.83 11.03
C ARG A 468 -45.28 -1.15 9.56
N ILE A 469 -44.08 -1.66 9.25
CA ILE A 469 -43.73 -2.10 7.89
C ILE A 469 -44.72 -3.16 7.40
N MET A 470 -45.04 -4.15 8.23
CA MET A 470 -46.01 -5.19 7.85
C MET A 470 -47.40 -4.64 7.62
N ARG A 471 -47.88 -3.72 8.47
CA ARG A 471 -49.18 -3.05 8.27
C ARG A 471 -49.20 -2.21 7.00
N ASP A 472 -48.11 -1.52 6.70
CA ASP A 472 -47.94 -0.76 5.46
C ASP A 472 -48.01 -1.66 4.23
N ILE A 473 -47.33 -2.79 4.27
CA ILE A 473 -47.33 -3.80 3.20
C ILE A 473 -48.74 -4.38 3.01
N GLN A 474 -49.46 -4.66 4.10
CA GLN A 474 -50.86 -5.10 4.06
C GLN A 474 -51.77 -4.04 3.43
N SER A 475 -51.71 -2.79 3.90
CA SER A 475 -52.58 -1.72 3.42
C SER A 475 -52.40 -1.37 1.94
N LYS A 476 -51.17 -1.47 1.44
CA LYS A 476 -50.82 -1.20 0.04
C LYS A 476 -51.09 -2.39 -0.89
N GLY A 477 -51.45 -3.55 -0.34
CA GLY A 477 -51.76 -4.75 -1.13
C GLY A 477 -50.59 -5.30 -1.94
N ILE A 478 -49.34 -4.95 -1.61
CA ILE A 478 -48.16 -5.12 -2.48
C ILE A 478 -47.91 -6.60 -2.86
N PHE A 479 -48.23 -7.53 -1.95
CA PHE A 479 -47.97 -8.97 -2.14
C PHE A 479 -49.22 -9.83 -2.17
N PHE A 480 -50.40 -9.24 -1.97
CA PHE A 480 -51.67 -9.96 -1.84
C PHE A 480 -52.38 -9.95 -3.19
N GLU A 481 -51.79 -10.65 -4.16
CA GLU A 481 -52.48 -10.96 -5.40
C GLU A 481 -53.66 -11.90 -5.07
N LYS A 482 -54.76 -11.80 -5.84
CA LYS A 482 -56.12 -12.29 -5.51
C LYS A 482 -56.23 -13.78 -5.13
N ASP A 483 -55.18 -14.58 -5.37
CA ASP A 483 -55.10 -16.02 -5.10
C ASP A 483 -54.12 -16.42 -3.98
N SER A 484 -53.44 -15.46 -3.33
CA SER A 484 -52.50 -15.75 -2.23
C SER A 484 -53.15 -15.55 -0.85
N LYS A 485 -53.34 -16.63 -0.08
CA LYS A 485 -53.84 -16.59 1.32
C LYS A 485 -52.79 -16.09 2.32
N LEU A 486 -51.95 -15.13 1.93
CA LEU A 486 -51.04 -14.53 2.89
C LEU A 486 -51.87 -13.58 3.75
N THR A 487 -51.81 -13.70 5.08
CA THR A 487 -52.45 -12.73 5.98
C THR A 487 -51.51 -11.57 6.31
N GLY A 488 -50.20 -11.83 6.23
CA GLY A 488 -49.17 -10.83 6.50
C GLY A 488 -49.04 -10.46 7.97
N SER A 489 -49.64 -11.21 8.89
CA SER A 489 -49.53 -10.93 10.32
C SER A 489 -48.19 -11.39 10.88
N LEU A 490 -47.68 -10.64 11.87
CA LEU A 490 -46.35 -10.87 12.44
C LEU A 490 -46.47 -11.19 13.94
N LYS A 491 -45.85 -12.29 14.36
CA LYS A 491 -45.65 -12.59 15.79
C LYS A 491 -44.24 -12.19 16.18
N ILE A 492 -44.09 -11.36 17.21
CA ILE A 492 -42.77 -10.96 17.72
C ILE A 492 -42.60 -11.44 19.15
N GLY A 493 -41.44 -12.02 19.44
CA GLY A 493 -41.02 -12.42 20.78
C GLY A 493 -39.66 -11.80 21.12
N ILE A 494 -39.57 -11.17 22.28
CA ILE A 494 -38.33 -10.53 22.78
C ILE A 494 -37.99 -11.10 24.15
N ALA A 495 -36.70 -11.40 24.35
CA ALA A 495 -36.13 -11.66 25.66
C ALA A 495 -34.78 -10.97 25.78
N HIS A 496 -34.40 -10.62 27.00
CA HIS A 496 -33.09 -10.03 27.30
C HIS A 496 -32.31 -10.89 28.31
N GLY A 497 -30.98 -10.83 28.22
CA GLY A 497 -30.07 -11.50 29.15
C GLY A 497 -28.77 -11.95 28.49
N PRO A 498 -28.00 -12.85 29.13
CA PRO A 498 -26.70 -13.26 28.62
C PRO A 498 -26.81 -14.21 27.42
N VAL A 499 -25.90 -14.05 26.45
CA VAL A 499 -25.76 -14.91 25.27
C VAL A 499 -24.30 -15.16 24.95
N MET A 500 -24.02 -16.34 24.40
CA MET A 500 -22.72 -16.68 23.82
C MET A 500 -22.81 -16.53 22.30
N ALA A 501 -21.91 -15.78 21.69
CA ALA A 501 -21.79 -15.68 20.24
C ALA A 501 -20.51 -16.35 19.75
N GLY A 502 -20.48 -16.76 18.49
CA GLY A 502 -19.30 -17.43 17.95
C GLY A 502 -19.40 -17.75 16.47
N VAL A 503 -18.26 -18.12 15.89
CA VAL A 503 -18.16 -18.53 14.49
C VAL A 503 -17.99 -20.05 14.41
N VAL A 504 -18.91 -20.71 13.71
CA VAL A 504 -18.89 -22.16 13.49
C VAL A 504 -18.57 -22.46 12.03
N GLY A 505 -17.77 -23.51 11.81
CA GLY A 505 -17.44 -24.02 10.47
C GLY A 505 -16.12 -23.50 9.93
N LEU A 506 -15.25 -24.43 9.48
CA LEU A 506 -13.93 -24.10 8.91
C LEU A 506 -14.01 -23.65 7.45
N SER A 507 -14.78 -24.36 6.62
CA SER A 507 -14.90 -24.08 5.18
C SER A 507 -15.99 -23.07 4.85
N LYS A 508 -17.03 -23.00 5.68
CA LYS A 508 -18.17 -22.08 5.55
C LYS A 508 -18.44 -21.47 6.93
N PRO A 509 -17.68 -20.45 7.33
CA PRO A 509 -17.86 -19.83 8.64
C PRO A 509 -19.24 -19.18 8.71
N HIS A 510 -19.95 -19.41 9.81
CA HIS A 510 -21.24 -18.81 10.11
C HIS A 510 -21.21 -18.26 11.53
N TYR A 511 -21.58 -17.00 11.68
CA TYR A 511 -21.75 -16.38 12.99
C TYR A 511 -23.15 -16.68 13.53
N ASP A 512 -23.25 -17.13 14.77
CA ASP A 512 -24.52 -17.45 15.42
C ASP A 512 -24.44 -17.16 16.93
N ILE A 513 -25.61 -17.12 17.57
CA ILE A 513 -25.75 -16.86 19.01
C ILE A 513 -26.49 -18.00 19.70
N TRP A 514 -26.07 -18.32 20.91
CA TRP A 514 -26.63 -19.39 21.75
C TRP A 514 -26.85 -18.89 23.18
N GLY A 515 -27.82 -19.47 23.87
CA GLY A 515 -28.06 -19.18 25.27
C GLY A 515 -29.51 -19.38 25.67
N HIS A 516 -29.75 -19.31 26.98
CA HIS A 516 -31.11 -19.38 27.53
C HIS A 516 -31.99 -18.25 27.00
N THR A 517 -31.45 -17.03 26.90
CA THR A 517 -32.16 -15.84 26.36
C THR A 517 -32.65 -16.07 24.93
N VAL A 518 -31.81 -16.63 24.05
CA VAL A 518 -32.19 -16.93 22.65
C VAL A 518 -33.35 -17.93 22.61
N ASN A 519 -33.28 -18.98 23.44
CA ASN A 519 -34.36 -19.96 23.56
C ASN A 519 -35.64 -19.32 24.09
N MET A 520 -35.57 -18.45 25.10
CA MET A 520 -36.73 -17.73 25.64
C MET A 520 -37.37 -16.84 24.60
N ALA A 521 -36.60 -16.03 23.86
CA ALA A 521 -37.12 -15.17 22.80
C ALA A 521 -37.85 -15.98 21.72
N SER A 522 -37.24 -17.08 21.26
CA SER A 522 -37.88 -18.00 20.30
C SER A 522 -39.21 -18.55 20.82
N ARG A 523 -39.28 -18.86 22.12
CA ARG A 523 -40.51 -19.37 22.75
C ARG A 523 -41.58 -18.31 22.85
N MET A 524 -41.23 -17.08 23.24
CA MET A 524 -42.15 -15.94 23.27
C MET A 524 -42.77 -15.70 21.89
N THR A 525 -42.03 -15.87 20.80
CA THR A 525 -42.60 -15.79 19.45
C THR A 525 -43.54 -16.94 19.14
N SER A 526 -43.15 -18.18 19.47
CA SER A 526 -43.95 -19.37 19.18
C SER A 526 -45.30 -19.40 19.93
N THR A 527 -45.34 -18.85 21.15
CA THR A 527 -46.55 -18.69 21.96
C THR A 527 -47.17 -17.29 21.82
N GLY A 528 -46.63 -16.47 20.92
CA GLY A 528 -47.02 -15.08 20.68
C GLY A 528 -48.42 -14.92 20.10
N VAL A 529 -49.02 -13.75 20.31
CA VAL A 529 -50.24 -13.33 19.63
C VAL A 529 -49.86 -12.67 18.30
N LEU A 530 -50.75 -12.77 17.31
CA LEU A 530 -50.62 -12.06 16.04
C LEU A 530 -50.59 -10.54 16.27
N ASP A 531 -49.69 -9.89 15.54
CA ASP A 531 -49.47 -8.44 15.52
C ASP A 531 -49.18 -7.83 16.91
N GLY A 532 -48.69 -8.66 17.83
CA GLY A 532 -48.29 -8.28 19.18
C GLY A 532 -46.81 -8.57 19.45
N ILE A 533 -46.26 -7.80 20.40
CA ILE A 533 -44.90 -8.00 20.91
C ILE A 533 -45.00 -8.73 22.26
N HIS A 534 -44.59 -10.00 22.28
CA HIS A 534 -44.60 -10.86 23.46
C HIS A 534 -43.23 -10.83 24.15
N VAL A 535 -43.21 -10.53 25.45
CA VAL A 535 -41.98 -10.37 26.22
C VAL A 535 -41.99 -11.22 27.49
N THR A 536 -40.79 -11.53 27.99
CA THR A 536 -40.61 -12.17 29.30
C THR A 536 -40.83 -11.16 30.44
N ASP A 537 -41.14 -11.65 31.65
CA ASP A 537 -41.29 -10.84 32.86
C ASP A 537 -40.12 -9.89 33.13
N SER A 538 -38.89 -10.43 33.04
CA SER A 538 -37.68 -9.63 33.18
C SER A 538 -37.65 -8.46 32.18
N THR A 539 -38.05 -8.69 30.94
CA THR A 539 -38.03 -7.68 29.87
C THR A 539 -39.15 -6.66 30.05
N SER A 540 -40.34 -7.09 30.51
CA SER A 540 -41.43 -6.15 30.83
C SER A 540 -41.08 -5.23 31.99
N ASN A 541 -40.34 -5.69 32.99
CA ASN A 541 -39.93 -4.83 34.12
C ASN A 541 -39.05 -3.68 33.62
N ILE A 542 -38.07 -3.98 32.76
CA ILE A 542 -37.23 -2.95 32.13
C ILE A 542 -38.07 -1.97 31.28
N LEU A 543 -39.01 -2.48 30.48
CA LEU A 543 -39.88 -1.61 29.67
C LEU A 543 -40.78 -0.71 30.53
N GLN A 544 -41.27 -1.21 31.67
CA GLN A 544 -42.04 -0.42 32.62
C GLN A 544 -41.19 0.70 33.26
N ASP A 545 -39.90 0.45 33.51
CA ASP A 545 -38.95 1.48 33.97
C ASP A 545 -38.79 2.61 32.93
N PHE A 546 -38.88 2.28 31.64
CA PHE A 546 -38.96 3.26 30.53
C PHE A 546 -40.36 3.84 30.30
N ASN A 547 -41.29 3.67 31.26
CA ASN A 547 -42.66 4.16 31.20
C ASN A 547 -43.47 3.55 30.04
N ILE A 548 -43.16 2.33 29.59
CA ILE A 548 -43.94 1.59 28.58
C ILE A 548 -44.82 0.57 29.30
N ARG A 549 -46.13 0.63 29.04
CA ARG A 549 -47.11 -0.25 29.66
C ARG A 549 -47.02 -1.65 29.04
N CYS A 550 -47.00 -2.66 29.91
CA CYS A 550 -47.04 -4.06 29.52
C CYS A 550 -48.19 -4.77 30.25
N THR A 551 -49.10 -5.41 29.50
CA THR A 551 -50.20 -6.18 30.09
C THR A 551 -49.77 -7.60 30.42
N PHE A 552 -50.09 -8.06 31.64
CA PHE A 552 -49.87 -9.45 32.02
C PHE A 552 -50.79 -10.36 31.21
N ARG A 553 -50.19 -11.26 30.44
CA ARG A 553 -50.94 -12.20 29.59
C ARG A 553 -51.43 -13.41 30.37
N GLY A 554 -50.60 -13.90 31.29
CA GLY A 554 -50.80 -15.17 31.98
C GLY A 554 -49.54 -16.02 32.06
N MET A 555 -49.68 -17.15 32.74
CA MET A 555 -48.64 -18.18 32.81
C MET A 555 -48.59 -18.95 31.49
N THR A 556 -47.46 -18.88 30.81
CA THR A 556 -47.22 -19.61 29.56
C THR A 556 -46.25 -20.76 29.83
N PHE A 557 -46.59 -21.96 29.36
CA PHE A 557 -45.69 -23.11 29.48
C PHE A 557 -44.54 -23.01 28.49
N VAL A 558 -43.32 -22.88 29.01
CA VAL A 558 -42.08 -22.87 28.23
C VAL A 558 -41.32 -24.17 28.47
N LYS A 559 -41.10 -24.93 27.38
CA LYS A 559 -40.37 -26.20 27.42
C LYS A 559 -38.97 -26.01 28.02
N GLY A 560 -38.68 -26.74 29.11
CA GLY A 560 -37.40 -26.71 29.81
C GLY A 560 -37.33 -25.75 30.99
N VAL A 561 -38.28 -24.81 31.12
CA VAL A 561 -38.36 -23.86 32.25
C VAL A 561 -39.59 -24.12 33.11
N GLY A 562 -40.72 -24.49 32.49
CA GLY A 562 -42.00 -24.68 33.16
C GLY A 562 -42.98 -23.53 32.86
N GLN A 563 -43.88 -23.25 33.79
CA GLN A 563 -44.81 -22.13 33.68
C GLN A 563 -44.09 -20.82 34.03
N VAL A 564 -44.04 -19.89 33.07
CA VAL A 564 -43.42 -18.57 33.29
C VAL A 564 -44.44 -17.45 33.09
N PRO A 565 -44.41 -16.39 33.92
CA PRO A 565 -45.21 -15.20 33.69
C PRO A 565 -44.74 -14.50 32.41
N THR A 566 -45.70 -14.09 31.59
CA THR A 566 -45.40 -13.43 30.31
C THR A 566 -46.31 -12.23 30.07
N TYR A 567 -45.81 -11.28 29.27
CA TYR A 567 -46.44 -9.98 29.10
C TYR A 567 -46.53 -9.61 27.62
N LEU A 568 -47.53 -8.80 27.28
CA LEU A 568 -47.64 -8.17 25.97
C LEU A 568 -47.34 -6.68 26.11
N VAL A 569 -46.59 -6.11 25.17
CA VAL A 569 -46.36 -4.66 25.12
C VAL A 569 -47.63 -3.99 24.63
N ASP A 570 -48.14 -2.99 25.36
CA ASP A 570 -49.38 -2.32 25.01
C ASP A 570 -49.14 -1.28 23.92
N LEU A 571 -49.82 -1.47 22.79
CA LEU A 571 -49.74 -0.59 21.63
C LEU A 571 -51.10 0.09 21.41
N ASP A 572 -51.11 1.33 20.94
CA ASP A 572 -52.33 2.00 20.50
C ASP A 572 -52.78 1.52 19.09
N GLU A 573 -53.94 1.98 18.61
CA GLU A 573 -54.45 1.64 17.27
C GLU A 573 -53.47 2.07 16.15
N ASN A 574 -52.63 3.07 16.40
CA ASN A 574 -51.64 3.62 15.47
C ASN A 574 -50.23 3.00 15.62
N LEU A 575 -50.06 1.94 16.42
CA LEU A 575 -48.76 1.34 16.75
C LEU A 575 -47.78 2.34 17.39
N HIS A 576 -48.21 3.01 18.45
CA HIS A 576 -47.36 3.70 19.42
C HIS A 576 -47.41 3.01 20.77
N PHE A 577 -46.33 3.16 21.55
CA PHE A 577 -46.28 2.67 22.92
C PHE A 577 -47.32 3.38 23.79
N GLN A 578 -48.08 2.62 24.57
CA GLN A 578 -48.90 3.18 25.63
C GLN A 578 -48.03 3.43 26.87
N HIS A 579 -48.14 4.62 27.44
CA HIS A 579 -47.38 4.99 28.62
C HIS A 579 -48.14 4.71 29.93
N ILE A 580 -47.42 4.49 31.03
CA ILE A 580 -48.03 4.34 32.35
C ILE A 580 -48.52 5.73 32.81
N SER A 581 -49.83 5.92 32.94
CA SER A 581 -50.39 7.16 33.46
C SER A 581 -50.03 7.26 34.95
N ARG A 582 -49.08 8.13 35.30
CA ARG A 582 -48.85 8.52 36.69
C ARG A 582 -50.07 9.33 37.15
N ASN A 583 -50.93 8.73 37.97
CA ASN A 583 -51.95 9.48 38.70
C ASN A 583 -51.26 10.52 39.59
N ASN A 584 -51.84 11.73 39.60
CA ASN A 584 -51.40 12.92 40.32
C ASN A 584 -50.82 12.64 41.71
N ASP A 585 -49.52 12.92 41.87
CA ASP A 585 -49.01 13.61 43.04
C ASP A 585 -47.92 14.58 42.59
N SER A 586 -48.08 15.82 43.01
CA SER A 586 -47.25 16.97 42.68
C SER A 586 -45.82 16.78 43.16
N HIS A 587 -44.89 16.46 42.26
CA HIS A 587 -43.54 17.03 42.27
C HIS A 587 -42.93 16.95 40.87
N MET A 588 -42.46 18.11 40.41
CA MET A 588 -41.87 18.37 39.11
C MET A 588 -40.65 17.46 38.87
N GLY A 589 -40.86 16.37 38.14
CA GLY A 589 -39.81 15.47 37.65
C GLY A 589 -39.78 15.54 36.13
N SER A 590 -38.66 16.03 35.61
CA SER A 590 -38.33 16.26 34.21
C SER A 590 -38.87 15.19 33.24
N ILE A 591 -39.73 15.66 32.32
CA ILE A 591 -40.09 14.96 31.08
C ILE A 591 -38.80 14.87 30.24
N VAL A 592 -38.17 13.71 30.19
CA VAL A 592 -37.18 13.41 29.15
C VAL A 592 -37.96 12.95 27.93
N SER A 593 -38.34 13.91 27.10
CA SER A 593 -38.66 13.63 25.69
C SER A 593 -37.38 13.13 25.03
N VAL A 594 -37.37 11.88 24.59
CA VAL A 594 -36.29 11.33 23.75
C VAL A 594 -36.38 12.00 22.38
N GLN A 595 -35.81 13.20 22.29
CA GLN A 595 -35.70 14.03 21.11
C GLN A 595 -34.37 13.70 20.42
N TRP A 596 -34.27 12.52 19.80
CA TRP A 596 -33.06 12.10 19.07
C TRP A 596 -33.34 11.55 17.67
N LEU A 597 -34.32 12.13 16.97
CA LEU A 597 -34.57 11.83 15.55
C LEU A 597 -34.81 13.07 14.66
N ASP A 598 -34.98 14.28 15.22
CA ASP A 598 -35.22 15.50 14.42
C ASP A 598 -33.95 16.26 13.99
N GLU A 599 -32.77 15.97 14.54
CA GLU A 599 -31.53 16.65 14.10
C GLU A 599 -31.03 16.19 12.72
N LYS A 600 -31.54 15.10 12.15
CA LYS A 600 -31.14 14.63 10.81
C LYS A 600 -31.94 15.23 9.65
N ARG A 601 -32.93 16.11 9.91
CA ARG A 601 -33.68 16.81 8.86
C ARG A 601 -33.16 18.22 8.55
N ALA A 602 -32.18 18.71 9.31
CA ALA A 602 -31.64 20.07 9.16
C ALA A 602 -30.31 20.16 8.38
N GLU A 603 -29.70 19.05 7.98
CA GLU A 603 -28.54 19.05 7.08
C GLU A 603 -28.84 18.25 5.81
N LYS A 604 -29.46 18.94 4.84
CA LYS A 604 -29.44 18.57 3.42
C LYS A 604 -29.34 19.81 2.55
#